data_AF-A0A8H9QWN4-F1
#
_entry.id   AF-A0A8H9QWN4-F1
#
_cell.length_a   1.000
_cell.length_b   1.000
_cell.length_c   1.000
_cell.angle_alpha   90.00
_cell.angle_beta   90.00
_cell.angle_gamma   90.00
#
_symmetry.space_group_name_H-M   'P 1'
#
loop_
_entity.id
_entity.type
_entity.pdbx_description
1 polymer ?
#
loop_
_entity_poly.entity_id
_entity_poly.type
_entity_poly.pdbx_seq_one_letter_code
_entity_poly.pdbx_strand_id
1 'polypeptide(L)'
;MKFEELLKAQGLTDEQIKAVMGSMKKEKIYTTTLENAEDRYNKLKGQKDDLEGQLKTSNETIKELKKNNADNEELQKTIKQHEETIKTLKTDSETKIRNLTLDSAINNALTKAKAKHSDLLASKFDRDKLVINEDGTVTGLDEQLKGFKETYKDMFEVTLGGATPPNPDNKPTGGNSWEDFINNADNMSSEQIAEAYSNLK
;
A
#
# COMPACT_ATOMS: atom_id res chain seq x y z
N MET A 1 12.78 12.65 -12.54
CA MET A 1 14.17 12.66 -11.99
C MET A 1 14.35 11.40 -11.18
N LYS A 2 15.47 10.66 -11.29
CA LYS A 2 15.63 9.46 -10.45
C LYS A 2 15.78 9.86 -8.99
N PHE A 3 15.28 9.05 -8.06
CA PHE A 3 15.38 9.35 -6.63
C PHE A 3 16.82 9.53 -6.16
N GLU A 4 17.76 8.74 -6.68
CA GLU A 4 19.20 8.92 -6.40
C GLU A 4 19.74 10.27 -6.91
N GLU A 5 19.27 10.75 -8.07
CA GLU A 5 19.66 12.05 -8.63
C GLU A 5 19.09 13.21 -7.82
N LEU A 6 17.87 13.05 -7.28
CA LEU A 6 17.27 14.02 -6.35
C LEU A 6 18.11 14.13 -5.08
N LEU A 7 18.52 13.01 -4.49
CA LEU A 7 19.34 13.01 -3.28
C LEU A 7 20.72 13.65 -3.52
N LYS A 8 21.33 13.42 -4.68
CA LYS A 8 22.57 14.11 -5.09
C LYS A 8 22.36 15.61 -5.23
N ALA A 9 21.26 16.02 -5.85
CA ALA A 9 20.91 17.44 -6.01
C ALA A 9 20.63 18.13 -4.66
N GLN A 10 20.20 17.38 -3.64
CA GLN A 10 20.04 17.85 -2.26
C GLN A 10 21.36 17.87 -1.46
N GLY A 11 22.49 17.51 -2.07
CA GLY A 11 23.81 17.60 -1.46
C GLY A 11 24.20 16.39 -0.59
N LEU A 12 23.50 15.25 -0.69
CA LEU A 12 23.90 14.05 0.03
C LEU A 12 25.13 13.39 -0.61
N THR A 13 26.01 12.83 0.23
CA THR A 13 27.17 12.08 -0.23
C THR A 13 26.77 10.70 -0.78
N ASP A 14 27.62 10.11 -1.62
CA ASP A 14 27.36 8.77 -2.19
C ASP A 14 27.19 7.69 -1.11
N GLU A 15 27.89 7.79 0.03
CA GLU A 15 27.67 6.89 1.18
C GLU A 15 26.28 7.08 1.81
N GLN A 16 25.84 8.32 2.02
CA GLN A 16 24.52 8.61 2.60
C GLN A 16 23.40 8.13 1.67
N ILE A 17 23.56 8.33 0.35
CA ILE A 17 22.61 7.85 -0.65
C ILE A 17 22.51 6.32 -0.61
N LYS A 18 23.65 5.61 -0.53
CA LYS A 18 23.65 4.14 -0.37
C LYS A 18 22.96 3.69 0.92
N ALA A 19 23.20 4.39 2.04
CA ALA A 19 22.57 4.07 3.32
C ALA A 19 21.04 4.27 3.27
N VAL A 20 20.58 5.36 2.64
CA VAL A 20 19.15 5.66 2.43
C VAL A 20 18.51 4.62 1.52
N MET A 21 19.10 4.34 0.36
CA MET A 21 18.61 3.31 -0.58
C MET A 21 18.59 1.91 0.04
N GLY A 22 19.60 1.57 0.85
CA GLY A 22 19.67 0.30 1.58
C GLY A 22 18.58 0.17 2.65
N SER A 23 18.34 1.25 3.40
CA SER A 23 17.28 1.30 4.42
C SER A 23 15.90 1.22 3.78
N MET A 24 15.67 1.90 2.65
CA MET A 24 14.43 1.79 1.89
C MET A 24 14.14 0.35 1.45
N LYS A 25 15.16 -0.38 0.97
CA LYS A 25 15.01 -1.80 0.63
C LYS A 25 14.69 -2.66 1.85
N LYS A 26 15.33 -2.40 2.99
CA LYS A 26 15.10 -3.12 4.26
C LYS A 26 13.69 -2.89 4.80
N GLU A 27 13.19 -1.66 4.72
CA GLU A 27 11.86 -1.26 5.16
C GLU A 27 10.77 -1.48 4.08
N LYS A 28 11.11 -2.18 2.98
CA LYS A 28 10.21 -2.48 1.85
C LYS A 28 9.57 -1.23 1.23
N ILE A 29 10.27 -0.10 1.26
CA ILE A 29 9.90 1.15 0.61
C ILE A 29 10.47 1.11 -0.81
N TYR A 30 9.60 0.91 -1.80
CA TYR A 30 10.00 0.82 -3.20
C TYR A 30 9.71 2.14 -3.93
N THR A 31 10.74 2.77 -4.49
CA THR A 31 10.55 3.84 -5.48
C THR A 31 10.19 3.21 -6.81
N THR A 32 9.01 3.55 -7.31
CA THR A 32 8.58 3.10 -8.64
C THR A 32 8.91 4.19 -9.63
N THR A 33 9.50 3.83 -10.77
CA THR A 33 9.78 4.76 -11.88
C THR A 33 8.52 5.32 -12.54
N LEU A 34 7.34 4.79 -12.20
CA LEU A 34 6.04 5.35 -12.55
C LEU A 34 5.58 6.22 -11.37
N GLU A 35 5.84 7.53 -11.49
CA GLU A 35 5.29 8.57 -10.62
C GLU A 35 3.76 8.39 -10.55
N ASN A 36 3.13 8.53 -9.38
CA ASN A 36 1.68 8.53 -9.17
C ASN A 36 0.87 7.19 -9.39
N ALA A 37 0.11 6.80 -8.35
CA ALA A 37 -0.91 5.75 -8.44
C ALA A 37 -1.99 6.07 -9.49
N GLU A 38 -2.26 7.36 -9.70
CA GLU A 38 -3.16 7.89 -10.72
C GLU A 38 -2.63 7.66 -12.14
N ASP A 39 -1.32 7.73 -12.38
CA ASP A 39 -0.76 7.42 -13.71
C ASP A 39 -0.81 5.92 -14.00
N ARG A 40 -0.65 5.08 -12.96
CA ARG A 40 -0.91 3.62 -13.10
C ARG A 40 -2.37 3.35 -13.39
N TYR A 41 -3.28 4.02 -12.68
CA TYR A 41 -4.72 3.90 -12.92
C TYR A 41 -5.08 4.38 -14.33
N ASN A 42 -4.57 5.54 -14.75
CA ASN A 42 -4.81 6.10 -16.09
C ASN A 42 -4.24 5.21 -17.19
N LYS A 43 -3.06 4.60 -16.99
CA LYS A 43 -2.51 3.62 -17.93
C LYS A 43 -3.36 2.35 -17.98
N LEU A 44 -3.79 1.83 -16.83
CA LEU A 44 -4.63 0.64 -16.77
C LEU A 44 -6.01 0.89 -17.40
N LYS A 45 -6.58 2.08 -17.16
CA LYS A 45 -7.80 2.58 -17.77
C LYS A 45 -7.64 2.73 -19.29
N GLY A 46 -6.55 3.35 -19.75
CA GLY A 46 -6.25 3.44 -21.18
C GLY A 46 -6.08 2.07 -21.85
N GLN A 47 -5.43 1.11 -21.18
CA GLN A 47 -5.34 -0.27 -21.69
C GLN A 47 -6.69 -0.98 -21.71
N LYS A 48 -7.53 -0.74 -20.71
CA LYS A 48 -8.91 -1.26 -20.66
C LYS A 48 -9.74 -0.68 -21.81
N ASP A 49 -9.67 0.63 -22.02
CA ASP A 49 -10.43 1.33 -23.07
C ASP A 49 -9.96 0.88 -24.47
N ASP A 50 -8.65 0.70 -24.67
CA ASP A 50 -8.09 0.14 -25.91
C ASP A 50 -8.57 -1.31 -26.16
N LEU A 51 -8.54 -2.16 -25.13
CA LEU A 51 -9.05 -3.53 -25.21
C LEU A 51 -10.56 -3.57 -25.50
N GLU A 52 -11.36 -2.71 -24.86
CA GLU A 52 -12.79 -2.56 -25.16
C GLU A 52 -13.02 -2.13 -26.61
N GLY A 53 -12.21 -1.20 -27.12
CA GLY A 53 -12.21 -0.77 -28.52
C GLY A 53 -11.90 -1.90 -29.49
N GLN A 54 -10.82 -2.65 -29.25
CA GLN A 54 -10.46 -3.82 -30.06
C GLN A 54 -11.56 -4.89 -30.04
N LEU A 55 -12.19 -5.12 -28.88
CA LEU A 55 -13.29 -6.07 -28.74
C LEU A 55 -14.51 -5.63 -29.56
N LYS A 56 -14.81 -4.33 -29.58
CA LYS A 56 -15.90 -3.78 -30.39
C LYS A 56 -15.62 -3.96 -31.89
N THR A 57 -14.43 -3.58 -32.35
CA THR A 57 -14.02 -3.76 -33.76
C THR A 57 -14.08 -5.23 -34.17
N SER A 58 -13.57 -6.14 -33.32
CA SER A 58 -13.61 -7.58 -33.59
C SER A 58 -15.04 -8.09 -33.72
N ASN A 59 -15.95 -7.66 -32.85
CA ASN A 59 -17.38 -8.01 -32.95
C ASN A 59 -18.05 -7.43 -34.20
N GLU A 60 -17.67 -6.23 -34.65
CA GLU A 60 -18.16 -5.65 -35.90
C GLU A 60 -17.66 -6.44 -37.12
N THR A 61 -16.37 -6.80 -37.16
CA THR A 61 -15.80 -7.67 -38.21
C THR A 61 -16.47 -9.04 -38.24
N ILE A 62 -16.76 -9.64 -37.08
CA ILE A 62 -17.49 -10.91 -36.99
C ILE A 62 -18.90 -10.79 -37.60
N LYS A 63 -19.62 -9.69 -37.32
CA LYS A 63 -20.93 -9.44 -37.94
C LYS A 63 -20.83 -9.30 -39.46
N GLU A 64 -19.82 -8.60 -39.95
CA GLU A 64 -19.62 -8.39 -41.38
C GLU A 64 -19.22 -9.70 -42.08
N LEU A 65 -18.34 -10.50 -41.48
CA LEU A 65 -17.99 -11.84 -41.97
C LEU A 65 -19.20 -12.77 -41.98
N LYS A 66 -20.09 -12.72 -40.97
CA LYS A 66 -21.36 -13.46 -40.97
C LYS A 66 -22.24 -13.07 -42.15
N LYS A 67 -22.38 -11.77 -42.40
CA LYS A 67 -23.22 -11.23 -43.46
C LYS A 67 -22.69 -11.61 -44.84
N ASN A 68 -21.37 -11.53 -45.04
CA ASN A 68 -20.74 -11.75 -46.34
C ASN A 68 -20.50 -13.24 -46.67
N ASN A 69 -20.66 -14.14 -45.71
CA ASN A 69 -20.47 -15.59 -45.87
C ASN A 69 -21.66 -16.39 -45.34
N ALA A 70 -22.89 -15.88 -45.49
CA ALA A 70 -24.11 -16.53 -44.99
C ALA A 70 -24.28 -17.96 -45.54
N ASP A 71 -23.79 -18.18 -46.75
CA ASP A 71 -23.96 -19.41 -47.53
C ASP A 71 -22.86 -20.45 -47.24
N ASN A 72 -21.81 -20.07 -46.49
CA ASN A 72 -20.69 -20.94 -46.15
C ASN A 72 -20.83 -21.46 -44.72
N GLU A 73 -21.38 -22.66 -44.59
CA GLU A 73 -21.68 -23.31 -43.30
C GLU A 73 -20.43 -23.47 -42.40
N GLU A 74 -19.27 -23.76 -42.99
CA GLU A 74 -18.01 -23.95 -42.26
C GLU A 74 -17.48 -22.63 -41.67
N LEU A 75 -17.58 -21.54 -42.44
CA LEU A 75 -17.28 -20.19 -41.94
C LEU A 75 -18.28 -19.75 -40.85
N GLN A 76 -19.57 -20.01 -41.01
CA GLN A 76 -20.58 -19.70 -39.98
C GLN A 76 -20.31 -20.44 -38.66
N LYS A 77 -19.87 -21.71 -38.74
CA LYS A 77 -19.48 -22.49 -37.56
C LYS A 77 -18.27 -21.90 -36.85
N THR A 78 -17.24 -21.52 -37.62
CA THR A 78 -16.01 -20.90 -37.10
C THR A 78 -16.30 -19.56 -36.42
N ILE A 79 -17.14 -18.74 -37.04
CA ILE A 79 -17.59 -17.46 -36.48
C ILE A 79 -18.34 -17.66 -35.15
N LYS A 80 -19.26 -18.63 -35.05
CA LYS A 80 -19.94 -18.94 -33.78
C LYS A 80 -18.96 -19.36 -32.68
N GLN A 81 -17.98 -20.20 -33.01
CA GLN A 81 -16.92 -20.59 -32.07
C GLN A 81 -16.10 -19.38 -31.59
N HIS A 82 -15.78 -18.44 -32.49
CA HIS A 82 -15.10 -17.20 -32.11
C HIS A 82 -15.95 -16.30 -31.22
N GLU A 83 -17.25 -16.15 -31.50
CA GLU A 83 -18.17 -15.40 -30.63
C GLU A 83 -18.23 -15.99 -29.22
N GLU A 84 -18.34 -17.32 -29.11
CA GLU A 84 -18.33 -18.02 -27.81
C GLU A 84 -16.99 -17.85 -27.08
N THR A 85 -15.88 -17.93 -27.81
CA THR A 85 -14.53 -17.72 -27.25
C THR A 85 -14.37 -16.30 -26.73
N ILE A 86 -14.78 -15.29 -27.50
CA ILE A 86 -14.72 -13.88 -27.10
C ILE A 86 -15.60 -13.63 -25.86
N LYS A 87 -16.81 -14.20 -25.84
CA LYS A 87 -17.72 -14.08 -24.68
C LYS A 87 -17.11 -14.70 -23.43
N THR A 88 -16.46 -15.86 -23.56
CA THR A 88 -15.76 -16.54 -22.47
C THR A 88 -14.57 -15.71 -21.99
N LEU A 89 -13.71 -15.24 -22.90
CA LEU A 89 -12.56 -14.40 -22.57
C LEU A 89 -12.97 -13.10 -21.88
N LYS A 90 -14.07 -12.47 -22.32
CA LYS A 90 -14.60 -11.26 -21.68
C LYS A 90 -15.02 -11.55 -20.24
N THR A 91 -15.80 -12.61 -20.03
CA THR A 91 -16.28 -13.01 -18.69
C THR A 91 -15.13 -13.39 -17.76
N ASP A 92 -14.15 -14.15 -18.27
CA ASP A 92 -12.96 -14.55 -17.52
C ASP A 92 -12.09 -13.35 -17.16
N SER A 93 -11.93 -12.39 -18.07
CA SER A 93 -11.18 -11.16 -17.84
C SER A 93 -11.86 -10.29 -16.78
N GLU A 94 -13.18 -10.06 -16.91
CA GLU A 94 -13.97 -9.33 -15.92
C GLU A 94 -13.89 -9.99 -14.53
N THR A 95 -13.97 -11.32 -14.47
CA THR A 95 -13.84 -12.09 -13.23
C THR A 95 -12.44 -11.96 -12.63
N LYS A 96 -11.38 -12.08 -13.44
CA LYS A 96 -9.99 -11.93 -12.99
C LYS A 96 -9.71 -10.52 -12.48
N ILE A 97 -10.15 -9.49 -13.20
CA ILE A 97 -10.00 -8.10 -12.78
C ILE A 97 -10.74 -7.88 -11.46
N ARG A 98 -12.00 -8.34 -11.36
CA ARG A 98 -12.77 -8.25 -10.13
C ARG A 98 -12.05 -8.90 -8.95
N ASN A 99 -11.59 -10.15 -9.11
CA ASN A 99 -10.91 -10.87 -8.05
C ASN A 99 -9.60 -10.20 -7.64
N LEU A 100 -8.78 -9.75 -8.60
CA LEU A 100 -7.52 -9.07 -8.32
C LEU A 100 -7.74 -7.76 -7.54
N THR A 101 -8.74 -6.97 -7.94
CA THR A 101 -9.11 -5.73 -7.25
C THR A 101 -9.58 -6.02 -5.82
N LEU A 102 -10.45 -7.02 -5.64
CA LEU A 102 -10.90 -7.43 -4.30
C LEU A 102 -9.74 -7.95 -3.44
N ASP A 103 -8.87 -8.80 -3.98
CA ASP A 103 -7.70 -9.33 -3.27
C ASP A 103 -6.79 -8.20 -2.81
N SER A 104 -6.51 -7.24 -3.68
CA SER A 104 -5.69 -6.07 -3.34
C SER A 104 -6.31 -5.22 -2.24
N ALA A 105 -7.62 -4.94 -2.34
CA ALA A 105 -8.34 -4.15 -1.36
C ALA A 105 -8.39 -4.86 0.01
N ILE A 106 -8.74 -6.15 0.02
CA ILE A 106 -8.80 -6.98 1.24
C ILE A 106 -7.43 -7.05 1.92
N ASN A 107 -6.37 -7.35 1.18
CA ASN A 107 -5.02 -7.45 1.73
C ASN A 107 -4.54 -6.12 2.30
N ASN A 108 -4.82 -5.01 1.61
CA ASN A 108 -4.51 -3.67 2.12
C ASN A 108 -5.28 -3.36 3.41
N ALA A 109 -6.57 -3.68 3.47
CA ALA A 109 -7.40 -3.44 4.64
C ALA A 109 -6.94 -4.26 5.85
N LEU A 110 -6.61 -5.54 5.65
CA LEU A 110 -6.06 -6.43 6.68
C LEU A 110 -4.68 -5.99 7.16
N THR A 111 -3.81 -5.53 6.25
CA THR A 111 -2.49 -5.00 6.60
C THR A 111 -2.63 -3.74 7.45
N LYS A 112 -3.49 -2.79 7.06
CA LYS A 112 -3.80 -1.59 7.85
C LYS A 112 -4.41 -1.93 9.21
N ALA A 113 -5.18 -3.00 9.28
CA ALA A 113 -5.76 -3.51 10.51
C ALA A 113 -4.79 -4.30 11.39
N LYS A 114 -3.54 -4.51 10.95
CA LYS A 114 -2.54 -5.34 11.66
C LYS A 114 -3.05 -6.75 11.95
N ALA A 115 -3.63 -7.38 10.93
CA ALA A 115 -4.05 -8.78 11.00
C ALA A 115 -2.82 -9.71 11.12
N LYS A 116 -2.83 -10.62 12.09
CA LYS A 116 -1.74 -11.60 12.33
C LYS A 116 -1.66 -12.66 11.23
N HIS A 117 -2.82 -13.06 10.70
CA HIS A 117 -2.96 -14.05 9.63
C HIS A 117 -3.85 -13.50 8.52
N SER A 118 -3.30 -12.57 7.73
CA SER A 118 -4.02 -11.89 6.65
C SER A 118 -4.63 -12.86 5.64
N ASP A 119 -3.92 -13.92 5.26
CA ASP A 119 -4.40 -14.87 4.23
C ASP A 119 -5.63 -15.65 4.71
N LEU A 120 -5.65 -16.05 5.98
CA LEU A 120 -6.79 -16.75 6.58
C LEU A 120 -8.00 -15.83 6.67
N LEU A 121 -7.82 -14.59 7.13
CA LEU A 121 -8.90 -13.61 7.23
C LEU A 121 -9.40 -13.17 5.85
N ALA A 122 -8.52 -13.09 4.85
CA ALA A 122 -8.87 -12.75 3.47
C ALA A 122 -9.89 -13.75 2.88
N SER A 123 -9.75 -15.03 3.21
CA SER A 123 -10.67 -16.09 2.79
C SER A 123 -12.07 -16.00 3.43
N LYS A 124 -12.22 -15.25 4.54
CA LYS A 124 -13.48 -15.10 5.26
C LYS A 124 -14.35 -13.95 4.75
N PHE A 125 -13.81 -13.06 3.92
CA PHE A 125 -14.58 -11.98 3.31
C PHE A 125 -15.65 -12.55 2.38
N ASP A 126 -16.87 -12.07 2.54
CA ASP A 126 -17.98 -12.38 1.64
C ASP A 126 -17.84 -11.47 0.42
N ARG A 127 -17.14 -12.00 -0.59
CA ARG A 127 -16.78 -11.31 -1.84
C ARG A 127 -18.00 -10.93 -2.67
N ASP A 128 -19.13 -11.61 -2.51
CA ASP A 128 -20.33 -11.35 -3.29
C ASP A 128 -21.05 -10.09 -2.80
N LYS A 129 -20.85 -9.74 -1.54
CA LYS A 129 -21.34 -8.48 -0.94
C LYS A 129 -20.41 -7.28 -1.16
N LEU A 130 -19.23 -7.50 -1.76
CA LEU A 130 -18.27 -6.44 -2.04
C LEU A 130 -18.53 -5.83 -3.42
N VAL A 131 -18.68 -4.51 -3.44
CA VAL A 131 -18.93 -3.73 -4.66
C VAL A 131 -17.70 -2.90 -4.97
N ILE A 132 -17.16 -3.07 -6.18
CA ILE A 132 -16.05 -2.26 -6.70
C ILE A 132 -16.67 -1.00 -7.33
N ASN A 133 -16.31 0.16 -6.80
CA ASN A 133 -16.72 1.46 -7.30
C ASN A 133 -15.83 1.89 -8.48
N GLU A 134 -16.28 2.88 -9.25
CA GLU A 134 -15.53 3.38 -10.44
C GLU A 134 -14.16 3.99 -10.09
N ASP A 135 -14.00 4.49 -8.86
CA ASP A 135 -12.76 5.03 -8.31
C ASP A 135 -11.79 3.92 -7.83
N GLY A 136 -12.17 2.64 -7.97
CA GLY A 136 -11.38 1.49 -7.53
C GLY A 136 -11.49 1.18 -6.02
N THR A 137 -12.31 1.92 -5.28
CA THR A 137 -12.62 1.59 -3.87
C THR A 137 -13.61 0.43 -3.78
N VAL A 138 -13.62 -0.27 -2.64
CA VAL A 138 -14.48 -1.44 -2.41
C VAL A 138 -15.43 -1.17 -1.26
N THR A 139 -16.71 -0.97 -1.58
CA THR A 139 -17.78 -0.77 -0.59
C THR A 139 -18.10 -2.08 0.14
N GLY A 140 -18.44 -2.00 1.42
CA GLY A 140 -18.77 -3.15 2.28
C GLY A 140 -17.55 -3.83 2.92
N LEU A 141 -16.34 -3.49 2.47
CA LEU A 141 -15.09 -4.06 2.99
C LEU A 141 -14.86 -3.65 4.46
N ASP A 142 -15.03 -2.38 4.77
CA ASP A 142 -14.80 -1.84 6.13
C ASP A 142 -15.81 -2.38 7.16
N GLU A 143 -17.06 -2.61 6.75
CA GLU A 143 -18.08 -3.21 7.62
C GLU A 143 -17.74 -4.65 7.98
N GLN A 144 -17.36 -5.48 6.99
CA GLN A 144 -16.93 -6.84 7.25
C GLN A 144 -15.66 -6.87 8.12
N LEU A 145 -14.70 -5.99 7.87
CA LEU A 145 -13.48 -5.88 8.66
C LEU A 145 -13.75 -5.48 10.12
N LYS A 146 -14.68 -4.55 10.37
CA LYS A 146 -15.12 -4.20 11.74
C LYS A 146 -15.72 -5.41 12.45
N GLY A 147 -16.63 -6.14 11.79
CA GLY A 147 -17.19 -7.37 12.34
C GLY A 147 -16.13 -8.43 12.65
N PHE A 148 -15.09 -8.54 11.82
CA PHE A 148 -13.96 -9.43 12.08
C PHE A 148 -13.13 -8.98 13.28
N LYS A 149 -12.89 -7.68 13.46
CA LYS A 149 -12.20 -7.16 14.65
C LYS A 149 -12.97 -7.43 15.94
N GLU A 150 -14.29 -7.51 15.89
CA GLU A 150 -15.13 -7.84 17.05
C GLU A 150 -15.18 -9.34 17.33
N THR A 151 -15.27 -10.16 16.28
CA THR A 151 -15.46 -11.62 16.37
C THR A 151 -14.14 -12.37 16.53
N TYR A 152 -13.09 -11.93 15.85
CA TYR A 152 -11.76 -12.55 15.78
C TYR A 152 -10.69 -11.66 16.40
N LYS A 153 -10.97 -11.09 17.58
CA LYS A 153 -10.09 -10.13 18.29
C LYS A 153 -8.64 -10.63 18.42
N ASP A 154 -8.48 -11.92 18.65
CA ASP A 154 -7.21 -12.62 18.78
C ASP A 154 -6.39 -12.66 17.49
N MET A 155 -7.04 -12.55 16.32
CA MET A 155 -6.40 -12.53 15.00
C MET A 155 -5.87 -11.15 14.59
N PHE A 156 -6.09 -10.11 15.40
CA PHE A 156 -5.54 -8.77 15.19
C PHE A 156 -4.52 -8.42 16.27
N GLU A 157 -3.52 -7.62 15.92
CA GLU A 157 -2.58 -7.10 16.91
C GLU A 157 -3.28 -6.13 17.85
N VAL A 158 -3.09 -6.34 19.15
CA VAL A 158 -3.49 -5.37 20.17
C VAL A 158 -2.35 -4.36 20.29
N THR A 159 -2.63 -3.09 20.02
CA THR A 159 -1.73 -2.01 20.41
C THR A 159 -1.77 -1.88 21.92
N LEU A 160 -0.92 -2.63 22.62
CA LEU A 160 -0.68 -2.46 24.04
C LEU A 160 0.07 -1.14 24.23
N GLY A 161 -0.67 -0.09 24.57
CA GLY A 161 -0.09 1.13 25.12
C GLY A 161 0.30 0.86 26.57
N GLY A 162 1.56 0.50 26.81
CA GLY A 162 2.13 0.55 28.14
C GLY A 162 2.42 2.00 28.49
N ALA A 163 1.85 2.50 29.59
CA ALA A 163 2.45 3.65 30.26
C ALA A 163 3.85 3.24 30.70
N THR A 164 4.85 4.10 30.52
CA THR A 164 6.13 3.93 31.21
C THR A 164 5.82 3.80 32.71
N PRO A 165 6.24 2.70 33.38
CA PRO A 165 6.03 2.60 34.82
C PRO A 165 6.68 3.82 35.49
N PRO A 166 6.05 4.42 36.52
CA PRO A 166 6.70 5.47 37.27
C PRO A 166 7.99 4.91 37.84
N ASN A 167 9.13 5.31 37.29
CA ASN A 167 10.42 4.97 37.86
C ASN A 167 10.53 5.75 39.19
N PRO A 168 10.60 5.10 40.36
CA PRO A 168 10.72 5.79 41.64
C PRO A 168 12.00 6.64 41.73
N ASP A 169 12.98 6.37 40.86
CA ASP A 169 14.26 7.07 40.82
C ASP A 169 14.25 8.33 39.95
N ASN A 170 13.14 8.65 39.25
CA ASN A 170 13.01 9.95 38.59
C ASN A 170 12.17 10.89 39.45
N LYS A 171 12.73 11.28 40.60
CA LYS A 171 12.43 12.62 41.13
C LYS A 171 12.69 13.62 40.00
N PRO A 172 11.86 14.65 39.81
CA PRO A 172 12.30 15.81 39.06
C PRO A 172 13.40 16.48 39.90
N THR A 173 14.65 16.05 39.74
CA THR A 173 15.80 16.86 40.12
C THR A 173 15.84 18.00 39.14
N GLY A 174 15.12 19.08 39.46
CA GLY A 174 15.25 20.34 38.77
C GLY A 174 16.69 20.81 38.90
N GLY A 175 17.36 20.98 37.75
CA GLY A 175 18.77 21.36 37.64
C GLY A 175 19.67 20.27 38.26
N ASN A 176 20.63 19.68 37.59
CA ASN A 176 21.83 20.34 37.11
C ASN A 176 22.52 19.27 36.26
N SER A 177 22.46 19.37 34.94
CA SER A 177 23.25 18.46 34.10
C SER A 177 24.71 18.91 34.10
N TRP A 178 25.64 17.99 33.81
CA TRP A 178 27.06 18.33 33.64
C TRP A 178 27.26 19.36 32.52
N GLU A 179 26.37 19.35 31.52
CA GLU A 179 26.33 20.31 30.42
C GLU A 179 25.89 21.71 30.90
N ASP A 180 24.92 21.82 31.81
CA ASP A 180 24.49 23.10 32.39
C ASP A 180 25.58 23.72 33.29
N PHE A 181 26.33 22.88 34.01
CA PHE A 181 27.47 23.32 34.82
C PHE A 181 28.59 23.89 33.96
N ILE A 182 28.97 23.18 32.89
CA ILE A 182 30.02 23.65 31.96
C ILE A 182 29.63 24.97 31.31
N ASN A 183 28.35 25.14 30.95
CA ASN A 183 27.86 26.35 30.29
C ASN A 183 27.76 27.58 31.22
N ASN A 184 27.73 27.38 32.54
CA ASN A 184 27.59 28.48 33.52
C ASN A 184 28.83 28.67 34.43
N ALA A 185 29.85 27.83 34.28
CA ALA A 185 31.08 27.86 35.07
C ALA A 185 31.84 29.19 34.96
N ASP A 186 31.78 29.85 33.80
CA ASP A 186 32.45 31.14 33.57
C ASP A 186 31.85 32.30 34.39
N ASN A 187 30.66 32.12 34.96
CA ASN A 187 29.95 33.12 35.76
C ASN A 187 29.91 32.79 37.26
N MET A 188 30.67 31.78 37.73
CA MET A 188 30.67 31.32 39.12
C MET A 188 32.03 31.49 39.79
N SER A 189 32.06 31.74 41.11
CA SER A 189 33.31 31.76 41.88
C SER A 189 33.90 30.36 42.03
N SER A 190 35.20 30.28 42.34
CA SER A 190 35.89 29.01 42.57
C SER A 190 35.25 28.16 43.68
N GLU A 191 34.69 28.78 44.73
CA GLU A 191 33.95 28.05 45.76
C GLU A 191 32.61 27.51 45.25
N GLN A 192 31.88 28.31 44.46
CA GLN A 192 30.58 27.92 43.91
C GLN A 192 30.69 26.77 42.91
N ILE A 193 31.77 26.75 42.12
CA ILE A 193 32.09 25.67 41.18
C ILE A 193 32.35 24.36 41.94
N ALA A 194 33.09 24.41 43.04
CA ALA A 194 33.41 23.23 43.85
C ALA A 194 32.16 22.63 44.52
N GLU A 195 31.27 23.49 45.02
CA GLU A 195 30.01 23.07 45.65
C GLU A 195 29.04 22.46 44.62
N ALA A 196 28.91 23.08 43.44
CA ALA A 196 28.09 22.54 42.35
C ALA A 196 28.62 21.19 41.82
N TYR A 197 29.96 21.03 41.71
CA TYR A 197 30.56 19.75 41.32
C TYR A 197 30.34 18.66 42.38
N SER A 198 30.38 19.02 43.67
CA SER A 198 30.09 18.07 44.76
C SER A 198 28.63 17.58 44.74
N ASN A 199 27.71 18.41 44.28
CA ASN A 199 26.28 18.07 44.17
C ASN A 199 25.93 17.27 42.90
N LEU A 200 26.89 17.08 41.98
CA LEU A 200 26.74 16.23 40.80
C LEU A 200 27.18 14.77 41.02
N LYS A 201 27.81 14.47 42.15
CA LYS A 201 28.20 13.10 42.57
C LYS A 201 27.13 12.45 43.42
#